data_AF-A0A1T5EF40-F1
#
_entry.id   AF-A0A1T5EF40-F1
#
_cell.length_a   1.000
_cell.length_b   1.000
_cell.length_c   1.000
_cell.angle_alpha   90.00
_cell.angle_beta   90.00
_cell.angle_gamma   90.00
#
_symmetry.space_group_name_H-M   'P 1'
#
loop_
_entity.id
_entity.type
_entity.pdbx_description
1 polymer ?
#
loop_
_entity_poly.entity_id
_entity_poly.type
_entity_poly.pdbx_seq_one_letter_code
_entity_poly.pdbx_strand_id
1 'polypeptide(L)'
;MLIIYSLFYTVISNYRIFRTVTGIPLKFGAALLLALVVIVLSSFTSKPLETKSLTKLRHGRNQLIIFLNTAVLSFLIFIICLLIGIWKKSEFPLITNSLNVLLFCTLIFWNGIIRVYIHSKQLGIKWRVIGIAAGMIPFVHLWVLDKILIITGREIEFENMRLVRDRERAPEQICRTKYPILLVHGVFFRDYTYFNYWRRIPKALEKNGAVLYYGQHQSAASVEDSAKELAARILDIVNTTGCEKVNIIAHSKGGLDARYAISMLGMDKYTASLSTVCAPHRGCEFADWLLHKVDPGFLDGVAANYNSVLKKLGDKNPDFKSAVWDLTSEKASALDSIMNDPPGVFCQSFGSKLNVSEGGRFPLNLTHKFVDLFDGENDGLVGCNSFSWGSKYTFLTVNGIRGISHGDTIDLNMENIDGFDVREFYVQMVKDLKDRGY
;
A
#
# COMPACT_ATOMS: atom_id res chain seq x y z
N MET A 1 -23.13 19.36 8.05
CA MET A 1 -21.95 19.84 8.81
C MET A 1 -21.01 20.68 7.95
N LEU A 2 -20.30 20.13 6.95
CA LEU A 2 -19.30 20.91 6.17
C LEU A 2 -19.87 22.15 5.48
N ILE A 3 -21.06 22.05 4.85
CA ILE A 3 -21.74 23.19 4.22
C ILE A 3 -22.01 24.31 5.25
N ILE A 4 -22.45 23.95 6.46
CA ILE A 4 -22.72 24.92 7.54
C ILE A 4 -21.43 25.63 7.94
N TYR A 5 -20.32 24.90 8.09
CA TYR A 5 -19.02 25.51 8.37
C TYR A 5 -18.54 26.40 7.24
N SER A 6 -18.73 26.00 5.98
CA SER A 6 -18.42 26.84 4.81
C SER A 6 -19.23 28.14 4.81
N LEU A 7 -20.54 28.07 5.06
CA LEU A 7 -21.39 29.26 5.15
C LEU A 7 -20.95 30.18 6.29
N PHE A 8 -20.72 29.63 7.48
CA PHE A 8 -20.30 30.41 8.64
C PHE A 8 -18.93 31.05 8.41
N TYR A 9 -17.98 30.33 7.83
CA TYR A 9 -16.67 30.87 7.48
C TYR A 9 -16.75 31.94 6.39
N THR A 10 -17.66 31.80 5.42
CA THR A 10 -17.96 32.83 4.41
C THR A 10 -18.53 34.11 5.04
N VAL A 11 -19.44 33.98 6.00
CA VAL A 11 -20.00 35.13 6.73
C VAL A 11 -18.90 35.87 7.50
N ILE A 12 -18.05 35.12 8.20
CA ILE A 12 -16.92 35.69 8.96
C ILE A 12 -15.90 36.36 8.03
N SER A 13 -15.53 35.71 6.92
CA SER A 13 -14.53 36.24 6.00
C SER A 13 -15.02 37.49 5.26
N ASN A 14 -16.33 37.61 5.03
CA ASN A 14 -16.98 38.74 4.40
C ASN A 14 -17.66 39.70 5.40
N TYR A 15 -17.27 39.69 6.68
CA TYR A 15 -18.01 40.41 7.73
C TYR A 15 -18.21 41.90 7.46
N ARG A 16 -17.31 42.54 6.70
CA ARG A 16 -17.43 43.96 6.34
C ARG A 16 -18.62 44.20 5.43
N ILE A 17 -18.82 43.34 4.42
CA ILE A 17 -19.99 43.39 3.54
C ILE A 17 -21.25 43.09 4.34
N PHE A 18 -21.22 42.05 5.19
CA PHE A 18 -22.37 41.72 6.05
C PHE A 18 -22.72 42.86 7.01
N ARG A 19 -21.74 43.55 7.59
CA ARG A 19 -21.96 44.73 8.43
C ARG A 19 -22.66 45.85 7.65
N THR A 20 -22.23 46.13 6.41
CA THR A 20 -22.86 47.14 5.56
C THR A 20 -24.32 46.80 5.23
N VAL A 21 -24.64 45.52 5.02
CA VAL A 21 -26.00 45.07 4.65
C VAL A 21 -26.93 44.94 5.85
N THR A 22 -26.43 44.45 6.99
CA THR A 22 -27.25 44.07 8.15
C THR A 22 -27.20 45.08 9.30
N GLY A 23 -26.22 45.98 9.31
CA GLY A 23 -25.95 46.89 10.43
C GLY A 23 -25.30 46.22 11.64
N ILE A 24 -25.05 44.90 11.63
CA ILE A 24 -24.49 44.17 12.78
C ILE A 24 -23.01 44.53 12.98
N PRO A 25 -22.61 45.06 14.15
CA PRO A 25 -21.22 45.49 14.38
C PRO A 25 -20.32 44.29 14.73
N LEU A 26 -19.63 43.72 13.73
CA LEU A 26 -18.56 42.76 13.96
C LEU A 26 -17.18 43.41 13.79
N LYS A 27 -16.35 43.39 14.85
CA LYS A 27 -14.96 43.88 14.82
C LYS A 27 -14.03 42.81 14.24
N PHE A 28 -12.94 43.24 13.60
CA PHE A 28 -11.94 42.33 13.00
C PHE A 28 -11.41 41.29 13.98
N GLY A 29 -11.04 41.68 15.21
CA GLY A 29 -10.54 40.75 16.22
C GLY A 29 -11.56 39.67 16.61
N ALA A 30 -12.85 40.03 16.69
CA ALA A 30 -13.92 39.08 16.95
C ALA A 30 -14.15 38.14 15.75
N ALA A 31 -14.09 38.65 14.52
CA ALA A 31 -14.15 37.84 13.30
C ALA A 31 -12.98 36.85 13.24
N LEU A 32 -11.76 37.29 13.57
CA LEU A 32 -10.56 36.44 13.61
C LEU A 32 -10.70 35.34 14.67
N LEU A 33 -11.14 35.69 15.87
CA LEU A 33 -11.39 34.72 16.94
C LEU A 33 -12.43 33.67 16.51
N LEU A 34 -13.55 34.11 15.93
CA LEU A 34 -14.60 33.22 15.44
C LEU A 34 -14.08 32.29 14.33
N ALA A 35 -13.26 32.79 13.40
CA ALA A 35 -12.65 31.94 12.38
C ALA A 35 -11.71 30.88 12.98
N LEU A 36 -10.89 31.26 13.96
CA LEU A 36 -10.02 30.31 14.67
C LEU A 36 -10.85 29.25 15.41
N VAL A 37 -11.94 29.66 16.07
CA VAL A 37 -12.89 28.75 16.70
C VAL A 37 -13.48 27.80 15.67
N VAL A 38 -13.83 28.25 14.46
CA VAL A 38 -14.38 27.39 13.40
C VAL A 38 -13.33 26.42 12.86
N ILE A 39 -12.08 26.85 12.69
CA ILE A 39 -10.97 25.98 12.31
C ILE A 39 -10.80 24.84 13.34
N VAL A 40 -10.90 25.18 14.63
CA VAL A 40 -10.85 24.22 15.73
C VAL A 40 -12.09 23.32 15.70
N LEU A 41 -13.30 23.87 15.75
CA LEU A 41 -14.56 23.12 15.81
C LEU A 41 -14.77 22.23 14.59
N SER A 42 -14.49 22.71 13.37
CA SER A 42 -14.55 21.90 12.15
C SER A 42 -13.60 20.68 12.22
N SER A 43 -12.56 20.75 13.04
CA SER A 43 -11.65 19.65 13.37
C SER A 43 -12.15 18.72 14.50
N PHE A 44 -13.36 18.89 15.04
CA PHE A 44 -13.89 18.04 16.12
C PHE A 44 -15.33 17.58 15.89
N THR A 45 -15.92 17.89 14.74
CA THR A 45 -17.35 17.69 14.47
C THR A 45 -17.74 16.29 14.03
N SER A 46 -16.75 15.46 13.75
CA SER A 46 -16.96 14.09 13.33
C SER A 46 -16.40 13.15 14.40
N LYS A 47 -17.12 12.05 14.69
CA LYS A 47 -16.62 10.99 15.60
C LYS A 47 -15.17 10.65 15.22
N PRO A 48 -14.25 10.54 16.19
CA PRO A 48 -12.86 10.21 15.89
C PRO A 48 -12.81 8.90 15.11
N LEU A 49 -11.90 8.84 14.13
CA LEU A 49 -11.60 7.61 13.40
C LEU A 49 -10.72 6.70 14.27
N GLU A 50 -10.56 5.45 13.85
CA GLU A 50 -9.81 4.43 14.61
C GLU A 50 -8.39 4.85 14.99
N THR A 51 -7.77 5.77 14.24
CA THR A 51 -6.47 6.35 14.60
C THR A 51 -6.48 7.87 14.64
N LYS A 52 -5.61 8.41 15.50
CA LYS A 52 -5.33 9.85 15.57
C LYS A 52 -4.81 10.39 14.23
N SER A 53 -3.99 9.63 13.50
CA SER A 53 -3.45 10.07 12.20
C SER A 53 -4.55 10.21 11.13
N LEU A 54 -5.42 9.20 10.99
CA LEU A 54 -6.56 9.28 10.07
C LEU A 54 -7.52 10.41 10.46
N THR A 55 -7.77 10.58 11.76
CA THR A 55 -8.57 11.68 12.29
C THR A 55 -7.99 13.04 11.88
N LYS A 56 -6.68 13.25 12.07
CA LYS A 56 -5.99 14.48 11.63
C LYS A 56 -6.01 14.67 10.11
N LEU A 57 -5.86 13.60 9.34
CA LEU A 57 -5.95 13.62 7.88
C LEU A 57 -7.34 14.06 7.42
N ARG A 58 -8.41 13.49 8.00
CA ARG A 58 -9.79 13.89 7.74
C ARG A 58 -10.04 15.35 8.07
N HIS A 59 -9.51 15.85 9.17
CA HIS A 59 -9.63 17.27 9.51
C HIS A 59 -8.93 18.17 8.48
N GLY A 60 -7.72 17.79 8.05
CA GLY A 60 -7.02 18.51 6.98
C GLY A 60 -7.82 18.55 5.68
N ARG A 61 -8.36 17.40 5.25
CA ARG A 61 -9.23 17.30 4.07
C ARG A 61 -10.50 18.16 4.21
N ASN A 62 -11.16 18.11 5.37
CA ASN A 62 -12.35 18.91 5.63
C ASN A 62 -12.06 20.41 5.55
N GLN A 63 -10.92 20.87 6.05
CA GLN A 63 -10.50 22.28 5.95
C GLN A 63 -10.28 22.71 4.49
N LEU A 64 -9.69 21.84 3.66
CA LEU A 64 -9.53 22.10 2.23
C LEU A 64 -10.87 22.17 1.47
N ILE A 65 -11.86 21.38 1.87
CA ILE A 65 -13.24 21.47 1.32
C ILE A 65 -13.91 22.77 1.77
N ILE A 66 -13.77 23.14 3.05
CA ILE A 66 -14.32 24.40 3.55
C ILE A 66 -13.68 25.58 2.82
N PHE A 67 -12.36 25.56 2.61
CA PHE A 67 -11.63 26.52 1.80
C PHE A 67 -12.24 26.69 0.41
N LEU A 68 -12.42 25.60 -0.35
CA LEU A 68 -12.98 25.64 -1.71
C LEU A 68 -14.38 26.26 -1.72
N ASN A 69 -15.25 25.80 -0.83
CA ASN A 69 -16.61 26.33 -0.72
C ASN A 69 -16.62 27.82 -0.34
N THR A 70 -15.80 28.23 0.64
CA THR A 70 -15.70 29.62 1.07
C THR A 70 -15.14 30.51 -0.05
N ALA A 71 -14.15 30.04 -0.81
CA ALA A 71 -13.60 30.77 -1.94
C ALA A 71 -14.67 31.02 -3.02
N VAL A 72 -15.43 29.98 -3.40
CA VAL A 72 -16.53 30.08 -4.38
C VAL A 72 -17.63 31.01 -3.88
N LEU A 73 -18.12 30.82 -2.65
CA LEU A 73 -19.19 31.65 -2.09
C LEU A 73 -18.75 33.12 -1.93
N SER A 74 -17.51 33.37 -1.51
CA SER A 74 -16.99 34.73 -1.37
C SER A 74 -16.83 35.40 -2.74
N PHE A 75 -16.43 34.64 -3.77
CA PHE A 75 -16.39 35.13 -5.15
C PHE A 75 -17.79 35.52 -5.64
N LEU A 76 -18.82 34.69 -5.38
CA LEU A 76 -20.20 35.02 -5.72
C LEU A 76 -20.69 36.29 -4.99
N ILE A 77 -20.41 36.42 -3.68
CA ILE A 77 -20.73 37.64 -2.90
C ILE A 77 -20.04 38.87 -3.52
N PHE A 78 -18.79 38.75 -3.92
CA PHE A 78 -18.05 39.82 -4.57
C PHE A 78 -18.71 40.28 -5.87
N ILE A 79 -19.11 39.34 -6.74
CA ILE A 79 -19.82 39.65 -7.99
C ILE A 79 -21.18 40.32 -7.71
N ILE A 80 -21.96 39.79 -6.76
CA ILE A 80 -23.25 40.37 -6.37
C ILE A 80 -23.07 41.80 -5.84
N CYS A 81 -22.04 42.05 -5.04
CA CYS A 81 -21.73 43.38 -4.52
C CYS A 81 -21.39 44.38 -5.61
N LEU A 82 -20.69 43.95 -6.68
CA LEU A 82 -20.41 44.77 -7.85
C LEU A 82 -21.70 45.11 -8.61
N LEU A 83 -22.54 44.11 -8.89
CA LEU A 83 -23.77 44.26 -9.66
C LEU A 83 -24.80 45.18 -8.97
N ILE A 84 -24.97 45.03 -7.66
CA ILE A 84 -25.97 45.79 -6.88
C ILE A 84 -25.40 47.14 -6.38
N GLY A 85 -24.10 47.37 -6.52
CA GLY A 85 -23.47 48.62 -6.09
C GLY A 85 -23.35 48.77 -4.57
N ILE A 86 -23.39 47.68 -3.81
CA ILE A 86 -23.22 47.67 -2.33
C ILE A 86 -21.90 48.34 -1.93
N TRP A 87 -20.87 48.20 -2.77
CA TRP A 87 -19.56 48.81 -2.55
C TRP A 87 -19.60 50.35 -2.42
N LYS A 88 -20.63 51.01 -2.97
CA LYS A 88 -20.83 52.46 -2.83
C LYS A 88 -21.34 52.88 -1.45
N LYS A 89 -22.01 51.95 -0.75
CA LYS A 89 -22.59 52.18 0.60
C LYS A 89 -21.67 51.72 1.72
N SER A 90 -20.66 50.93 1.40
CA SER A 90 -19.75 50.36 2.39
C SER A 90 -18.77 51.42 2.88
N GLU A 91 -18.62 51.55 4.20
CA GLU A 91 -17.54 52.34 4.85
C GLU A 91 -16.14 51.85 4.42
N PHE A 92 -16.06 50.61 3.94
CA PHE A 92 -14.81 49.96 3.57
C PHE A 92 -14.72 49.71 2.07
N PRO A 93 -13.57 50.00 1.43
CA PRO A 93 -13.34 49.63 0.03
C PRO A 93 -13.47 48.13 -0.17
N LEU A 94 -14.06 47.71 -1.29
CA LEU A 94 -14.24 46.30 -1.66
C LEU A 94 -12.92 45.51 -1.60
N ILE A 95 -11.82 46.17 -1.98
CA ILE A 95 -10.44 45.64 -1.88
C ILE A 95 -10.11 45.17 -0.46
N THR A 96 -10.52 45.91 0.57
CA THR A 96 -10.23 45.53 1.95
C THR A 96 -11.02 44.30 2.41
N ASN A 97 -12.23 44.07 1.86
CA ASN A 97 -12.94 42.81 2.09
C ASN A 97 -12.25 41.66 1.38
N SER A 98 -11.80 41.86 0.13
CA SER A 98 -11.04 40.86 -0.61
C SER A 98 -9.75 40.46 0.10
N LEU A 99 -9.04 41.41 0.71
CA LEU A 99 -7.86 41.12 1.55
C LEU A 99 -8.22 40.29 2.80
N ASN A 100 -9.36 40.54 3.44
CA ASN A 100 -9.83 39.70 4.54
C ASN A 100 -10.13 38.28 4.07
N VAL A 101 -10.92 38.13 3.00
CA VAL A 101 -11.24 36.82 2.41
C VAL A 101 -9.96 36.07 2.08
N LEU A 102 -9.00 36.73 1.45
CA LEU A 102 -7.69 36.15 1.15
C LEU A 102 -7.01 35.64 2.43
N LEU A 103 -6.87 36.47 3.47
CA LEU A 103 -6.29 36.07 4.75
C LEU A 103 -6.97 34.84 5.35
N PHE A 104 -8.30 34.86 5.47
CA PHE A 104 -9.07 33.77 6.07
C PHE A 104 -8.95 32.48 5.26
N CYS A 105 -9.00 32.57 3.92
CA CYS A 105 -8.81 31.45 3.01
C CYS A 105 -7.38 30.89 3.11
N THR A 106 -6.36 31.74 3.20
CA THR A 106 -4.96 31.32 3.39
C THR A 106 -4.78 30.54 4.69
N LEU A 107 -5.36 31.01 5.80
CA LEU A 107 -5.25 30.33 7.10
C LEU A 107 -5.85 28.92 7.08
N ILE A 108 -7.05 28.76 6.52
CA ILE A 108 -7.72 27.46 6.47
C ILE A 108 -7.07 26.51 5.45
N PHE A 109 -6.61 27.05 4.31
CA PHE A 109 -5.89 26.28 3.30
C PHE A 109 -4.59 25.69 3.85
N TRP A 110 -3.73 26.53 4.45
CA TRP A 110 -2.44 26.07 4.96
C TRP A 110 -2.58 25.07 6.10
N ASN A 111 -3.53 25.30 7.02
CA ASN A 111 -3.83 24.34 8.08
C ASN A 111 -4.29 22.99 7.49
N GLY A 112 -5.13 23.03 6.46
CA GLY A 112 -5.63 21.85 5.77
C GLY A 112 -4.54 21.08 5.04
N ILE A 113 -3.78 21.75 4.17
CA ILE A 113 -2.80 21.13 3.29
C ILE A 113 -1.60 20.57 4.06
N ILE A 114 -1.14 21.26 5.11
CA ILE A 114 -0.04 20.80 5.97
C ILE A 114 -0.44 19.48 6.65
N ARG A 115 -1.66 19.41 7.22
CA ARG A 115 -2.16 18.17 7.83
C ARG A 115 -2.26 17.03 6.82
N VAL A 116 -2.75 17.32 5.62
CA VAL A 116 -2.82 16.33 4.54
C VAL A 116 -1.43 15.81 4.18
N TYR A 117 -0.46 16.71 3.99
CA TYR A 117 0.90 16.35 3.59
C TYR A 117 1.65 15.55 4.66
N ILE A 118 1.41 15.87 5.94
CA ILE A 118 2.02 15.16 7.07
C ILE A 118 1.37 13.80 7.30
N HIS A 119 0.04 13.70 7.24
CA HIS A 119 -0.69 12.51 7.72
C HIS A 119 -1.10 11.51 6.64
N SER A 120 -1.17 11.91 5.36
CA SER A 120 -1.50 10.99 4.28
C SER A 120 -0.33 10.08 3.93
N LYS A 121 -0.56 8.77 3.91
CA LYS A 121 0.41 7.79 3.41
C LYS A 121 0.23 7.55 1.91
N GLN A 122 -1.01 7.63 1.41
CA GLN A 122 -1.35 7.31 0.02
C GLN A 122 -1.05 8.44 -0.98
N LEU A 123 -0.88 9.67 -0.51
CA LEU A 123 -0.56 10.79 -1.39
C LEU A 123 0.77 10.61 -2.14
N GLY A 124 1.72 9.90 -1.54
CA GLY A 124 3.07 9.69 -2.11
C GLY A 124 3.85 11.00 -2.32
N ILE A 125 5.12 10.89 -2.72
CA ILE A 125 5.96 12.07 -2.98
C ILE A 125 5.51 12.81 -4.26
N LYS A 126 5.06 12.05 -5.27
CA LYS A 126 4.62 12.57 -6.57
C LYS A 126 3.60 13.71 -6.43
N TRP A 127 2.48 13.46 -5.74
CA TRP A 127 1.42 14.46 -5.62
C TRP A 127 1.78 15.61 -4.69
N ARG A 128 2.64 15.38 -3.70
CA ARG A 128 3.17 16.47 -2.85
C ARG A 128 3.99 17.46 -3.66
N VAL A 129 4.92 16.96 -4.47
CA VAL A 129 5.77 17.78 -5.35
C VAL A 129 4.95 18.51 -6.40
N ILE A 130 4.03 17.80 -7.08
CA ILE A 130 3.12 18.41 -8.06
C ILE A 130 2.29 19.52 -7.41
N GLY A 131 1.75 19.30 -6.19
CA GLY A 131 0.98 20.33 -5.49
C GLY A 131 1.79 21.56 -5.12
N ILE A 132 3.07 21.40 -4.75
CA ILE A 132 3.97 22.54 -4.48
C ILE A 132 4.28 23.30 -5.78
N ALA A 133 4.67 22.58 -6.84
CA ALA A 133 5.08 23.18 -8.10
C ALA A 133 3.90 23.86 -8.84
N ALA A 134 2.72 23.24 -8.82
CA ALA A 134 1.54 23.73 -9.51
C ALA A 134 0.70 24.72 -8.70
N GLY A 135 1.05 24.98 -7.43
CA GLY A 135 0.22 25.76 -6.50
C GLY A 135 -0.09 27.19 -6.96
N MET A 136 0.78 27.77 -7.80
CA MET A 136 0.62 29.13 -8.33
C MET A 136 0.10 29.17 -9.77
N ILE A 137 -0.09 28.01 -10.41
CA ILE A 137 -0.54 27.94 -11.81
C ILE A 137 -2.07 28.01 -11.84
N PRO A 138 -2.68 29.03 -12.48
CA PRO A 138 -4.13 29.16 -12.56
C PRO A 138 -4.81 27.91 -13.12
N PHE A 139 -5.96 27.54 -12.54
CA PHE A 139 -6.76 26.33 -12.84
C PHE A 139 -6.07 24.99 -12.54
N VAL A 140 -4.77 24.84 -12.79
CA VAL A 140 -4.01 23.62 -12.50
C VAL A 140 -3.99 23.35 -10.99
N HIS A 141 -3.80 24.38 -10.15
CA HIS A 141 -3.84 24.21 -8.70
C HIS A 141 -5.19 23.64 -8.19
N LEU A 142 -6.31 23.97 -8.84
CA LEU A 142 -7.63 23.43 -8.49
C LEU A 142 -7.74 21.95 -8.88
N TRP A 143 -7.26 21.58 -10.06
CA TRP A 143 -7.23 20.18 -10.50
C TRP A 143 -6.33 19.33 -9.59
N VAL A 144 -5.15 19.84 -9.22
CA VAL A 144 -4.26 19.13 -8.28
C VAL A 144 -4.89 19.01 -6.90
N LEU A 145 -5.54 20.06 -6.40
CA LEU A 145 -6.24 20.03 -5.12
C LEU A 145 -7.39 19.00 -5.13
N ASP A 146 -8.16 18.92 -6.21
CA ASP A 146 -9.19 17.88 -6.38
C ASP A 146 -8.58 16.47 -6.31
N LYS A 147 -7.47 16.22 -7.00
CA LYS A 147 -6.74 14.94 -6.91
C LYS A 147 -6.28 14.62 -5.49
N ILE A 148 -5.74 15.60 -4.76
CA ILE A 148 -5.35 15.44 -3.36
C ILE A 148 -6.56 15.06 -2.49
N LEU A 149 -7.70 15.73 -2.68
CA LEU A 149 -8.93 15.48 -1.93
C LEU A 149 -9.52 14.09 -2.21
N ILE A 150 -9.42 13.60 -3.46
CA ILE A 150 -9.85 12.26 -3.86
C ILE A 150 -8.96 11.20 -3.20
N ILE A 151 -7.64 11.31 -3.36
CA ILE A 151 -6.68 10.32 -2.82
C ILE A 151 -6.81 10.22 -1.30
N THR A 152 -6.84 11.36 -0.62
CA THR A 152 -6.94 11.39 0.85
C THR A 152 -8.31 10.93 1.34
N GLY A 153 -9.39 11.22 0.60
CA GLY A 153 -10.72 10.72 0.89
C GLY A 153 -10.77 9.20 0.86
N ARG A 154 -10.24 8.60 -0.21
CA ARG A 154 -10.12 7.14 -0.36
C ARG A 154 -9.25 6.53 0.73
N GLU A 155 -8.11 7.15 1.07
CA GLU A 155 -7.25 6.68 2.16
C GLU A 155 -8.00 6.63 3.50
N ILE A 156 -8.72 7.71 3.84
CA ILE A 156 -9.49 7.81 5.08
C ILE A 156 -10.53 6.71 5.16
N GLU A 157 -11.32 6.54 4.10
CA GLU A 157 -12.41 5.57 4.04
C GLU A 157 -11.86 4.14 4.11
N PHE A 158 -10.93 3.80 3.23
CA PHE A 158 -10.33 2.47 3.13
C PHE A 158 -9.69 2.04 4.45
N GLU A 159 -8.77 2.85 4.99
CA GLU A 159 -8.03 2.46 6.20
C GLU A 159 -8.93 2.46 7.44
N ASN A 160 -9.90 3.36 7.53
CA ASN A 160 -10.81 3.35 8.67
C ASN A 160 -11.75 2.14 8.64
N MET A 161 -12.36 1.82 7.48
CA MET A 161 -13.22 0.64 7.35
C MET A 161 -12.47 -0.64 7.70
N ARG A 162 -11.22 -0.77 7.24
CA ARG A 162 -10.36 -1.90 7.58
C ARG A 162 -10.13 -2.01 9.09
N LEU A 163 -9.78 -0.90 9.73
CA LEU A 163 -9.49 -0.90 11.17
C LEU A 163 -10.72 -1.18 12.03
N VAL A 164 -11.90 -0.70 11.62
CA VAL A 164 -13.18 -1.02 12.24
C VAL A 164 -13.45 -2.52 12.12
N ARG A 165 -13.30 -3.09 10.92
CA ARG A 165 -13.45 -4.53 10.66
C ARG A 165 -12.49 -5.37 11.51
N ASP A 166 -11.22 -5.01 11.55
CA ASP A 166 -10.21 -5.69 12.37
C ASP A 166 -10.53 -5.61 13.87
N ARG A 167 -11.13 -4.50 14.34
CA ARG A 167 -11.53 -4.34 15.75
C ARG A 167 -12.74 -5.22 16.08
N GLU A 168 -13.75 -5.23 15.22
CA GLU A 168 -14.97 -6.01 15.42
C GLU A 168 -14.68 -7.52 15.42
N ARG A 169 -13.73 -7.97 14.58
CA ARG A 169 -13.31 -9.38 14.48
C ARG A 169 -12.24 -9.79 15.50
N ALA A 170 -11.64 -8.84 16.22
CA ALA A 170 -10.56 -9.14 17.16
C ALA A 170 -10.91 -10.26 18.17
N PRO A 171 -12.14 -10.33 18.73
CA PRO A 171 -12.51 -11.42 19.65
C PRO A 171 -12.58 -12.80 18.98
N GLU A 172 -12.88 -12.88 17.69
CA GLU A 172 -13.05 -14.15 16.95
C GLU A 172 -11.70 -14.83 16.65
N GLN A 173 -10.59 -14.06 16.70
CA GLN A 173 -9.24 -14.53 16.43
C GLN A 173 -9.21 -15.39 15.15
N ILE A 174 -9.77 -14.86 14.06
CA ILE A 174 -10.02 -15.62 12.82
C ILE A 174 -8.76 -16.16 12.15
N CYS A 175 -7.58 -15.63 12.49
CA CYS A 175 -6.29 -16.11 12.00
C CYS A 175 -5.55 -17.01 13.00
N ARG A 176 -6.18 -17.43 14.11
CA ARG A 176 -5.61 -18.38 15.08
C ARG A 176 -5.73 -19.81 14.54
N THR A 177 -4.78 -20.20 13.71
CA THR A 177 -4.61 -21.56 13.18
C THR A 177 -4.15 -22.55 14.27
N LYS A 178 -4.31 -23.85 14.02
CA LYS A 178 -3.79 -24.93 14.89
C LYS A 178 -2.26 -24.89 14.92
N TYR A 179 -1.64 -24.74 13.74
CA TYR A 179 -0.19 -24.66 13.57
C TYR A 179 0.24 -23.22 13.27
N PRO A 180 1.39 -22.74 13.79
CA PRO A 180 1.87 -21.40 13.52
C PRO A 180 2.21 -21.20 12.05
N ILE A 181 2.22 -19.94 11.61
CA ILE A 181 2.50 -19.57 10.21
C ILE A 181 3.97 -19.24 10.05
N LEU A 182 4.59 -19.84 9.04
CA LEU A 182 5.95 -19.53 8.61
C LEU A 182 5.90 -18.72 7.31
N LEU A 183 6.28 -17.46 7.39
CA LEU A 183 6.41 -16.56 6.24
C LEU A 183 7.78 -16.77 5.57
N VAL A 184 7.78 -17.06 4.27
CA VAL A 184 8.98 -17.38 3.48
C VAL A 184 9.11 -16.38 2.32
N HIS A 185 10.06 -15.45 2.45
CA HIS A 185 10.31 -14.42 1.43
C HIS A 185 10.86 -15.00 0.13
N GLY A 186 10.78 -14.21 -0.94
CA GLY A 186 11.43 -14.51 -2.22
C GLY A 186 12.84 -13.92 -2.31
N VAL A 187 13.28 -13.73 -3.56
CA VAL A 187 14.58 -13.15 -3.88
C VAL A 187 14.64 -11.64 -3.57
N PHE A 188 15.84 -11.11 -3.31
CA PHE A 188 16.21 -9.69 -3.12
C PHE A 188 15.97 -9.02 -1.75
N PHE A 189 15.16 -9.58 -0.84
CA PHE A 189 14.92 -8.94 0.46
C PHE A 189 14.65 -9.97 1.56
N ARG A 190 15.28 -9.79 2.74
CA ARG A 190 15.10 -10.63 3.93
C ARG A 190 13.99 -10.12 4.85
N ASP A 191 13.53 -10.98 5.76
CA ASP A 191 12.53 -10.68 6.79
C ASP A 191 13.04 -9.87 8.02
N TYR A 192 14.21 -9.20 7.96
CA TYR A 192 14.89 -8.59 9.14
C TYR A 192 14.74 -7.06 9.32
N THR A 193 15.26 -6.57 10.44
CA THR A 193 14.80 -5.55 11.42
C THR A 193 14.43 -4.14 10.94
N TYR A 194 14.85 -3.69 9.75
CA TYR A 194 14.59 -2.30 9.32
C TYR A 194 13.50 -2.19 8.24
N PHE A 195 13.29 -3.25 7.46
CA PHE A 195 12.35 -3.29 6.34
C PHE A 195 11.77 -4.70 6.23
N ASN A 196 10.64 -4.95 6.89
CA ASN A 196 9.94 -6.23 6.78
C ASN A 196 9.43 -6.42 5.34
N TYR A 197 9.83 -7.53 4.71
CA TYR A 197 9.42 -7.96 3.36
C TYR A 197 7.90 -7.89 3.16
N TRP A 198 7.15 -8.30 4.17
CA TRP A 198 5.69 -8.43 4.18
C TRP A 198 4.97 -7.15 4.64
N ARG A 199 5.71 -6.06 4.90
CA ARG A 199 5.19 -4.71 5.17
C ARG A 199 4.04 -4.67 6.18
N ARG A 200 2.81 -4.34 5.76
CA ARG A 200 1.65 -4.20 6.68
C ARG A 200 0.96 -5.54 6.98
N ILE A 201 1.31 -6.64 6.30
CA ILE A 201 0.63 -7.93 6.39
C ILE A 201 0.79 -8.59 7.77
N PRO A 202 2.00 -8.72 8.35
CA PRO A 202 2.17 -9.45 9.62
C PRO A 202 1.34 -8.87 10.76
N LYS A 203 1.35 -7.53 10.91
CA LYS A 203 0.55 -6.84 11.93
C LYS A 203 -0.95 -7.07 11.77
N ALA A 204 -1.43 -7.22 10.53
CA ALA A 204 -2.84 -7.51 10.27
C ALA A 204 -3.19 -8.95 10.69
N LEU A 205 -2.31 -9.91 10.40
CA LEU A 205 -2.47 -11.31 10.80
C LEU A 205 -2.39 -11.48 12.33
N GLU A 206 -1.39 -10.90 12.98
CA GLU A 206 -1.20 -10.94 14.45
C GLU A 206 -2.40 -10.32 15.19
N LYS A 207 -2.92 -9.20 14.70
CA LYS A 207 -4.12 -8.56 15.27
C LYS A 207 -5.35 -9.45 15.19
N ASN A 208 -5.41 -10.35 14.19
CA ASN A 208 -6.46 -11.34 14.02
C ASN A 208 -6.09 -12.71 14.65
N GLY A 209 -5.02 -12.80 15.45
CA GLY A 209 -4.70 -13.95 16.29
C GLY A 209 -3.63 -14.91 15.75
N ALA A 210 -3.04 -14.61 14.59
CA ALA A 210 -1.97 -15.44 14.03
C ALA A 210 -0.73 -15.46 14.92
N VAL A 211 -0.05 -16.62 14.96
CA VAL A 211 1.31 -16.75 15.48
C VAL A 211 2.24 -16.87 14.30
N LEU A 212 3.19 -15.93 14.18
CA LEU A 212 4.05 -15.81 13.00
C LEU A 212 5.51 -16.12 13.31
N TYR A 213 6.14 -16.86 12.40
CA TYR A 213 7.57 -17.03 12.28
C TYR A 213 8.02 -16.62 10.88
N TYR A 214 9.31 -16.37 10.74
CA TYR A 214 9.93 -15.99 9.48
C TYR A 214 11.00 -17.01 9.08
N GLY A 215 11.14 -17.22 7.77
CA GLY A 215 12.05 -18.21 7.19
C GLY A 215 13.52 -17.91 7.50
N GLN A 216 13.92 -16.63 7.52
CA GLN A 216 15.28 -16.19 7.85
C GLN A 216 16.41 -16.83 7.03
N HIS A 217 16.09 -17.43 5.88
CA HIS A 217 17.05 -18.01 4.95
C HIS A 217 17.74 -16.92 4.13
N GLN A 218 18.73 -17.28 3.32
CA GLN A 218 19.42 -16.36 2.41
C GLN A 218 18.55 -16.00 1.21
N SER A 219 18.46 -14.71 0.88
CA SER A 219 17.57 -14.25 -0.20
C SER A 219 18.12 -14.48 -1.61
N ALA A 220 19.42 -14.75 -1.74
CA ALA A 220 20.10 -14.96 -3.02
C ALA A 220 20.93 -16.25 -3.05
N ALA A 221 20.54 -17.28 -2.29
CA ALA A 221 21.13 -18.62 -2.45
C ALA A 221 20.34 -19.44 -3.47
N SER A 222 20.91 -20.57 -3.91
CA SER A 222 20.20 -21.56 -4.73
C SER A 222 18.93 -22.05 -4.03
N VAL A 223 17.98 -22.62 -4.78
CA VAL A 223 16.76 -23.22 -4.23
C VAL A 223 17.10 -24.33 -3.24
N GLU A 224 18.06 -25.19 -3.60
CA GLU A 224 18.49 -26.29 -2.74
C GLU A 224 19.10 -25.80 -1.41
N ASP A 225 20.00 -24.81 -1.45
CA ASP A 225 20.65 -24.32 -0.24
C ASP A 225 19.69 -23.51 0.63
N SER A 226 18.82 -22.71 0.01
CA SER A 226 17.74 -22.00 0.70
C SER A 226 16.79 -22.99 1.39
N ALA A 227 16.48 -24.10 0.73
CA ALA A 227 15.63 -25.17 1.28
C ALA A 227 16.29 -25.88 2.47
N LYS A 228 17.61 -26.09 2.45
CA LYS A 228 18.35 -26.64 3.62
C LYS A 228 18.26 -25.73 4.83
N GLU A 229 18.45 -24.41 4.64
CA GLU A 229 18.26 -23.43 5.71
C GLU A 229 16.82 -23.40 6.21
N LEU A 230 15.85 -23.46 5.30
CA LEU A 230 14.43 -23.47 5.64
C LEU A 230 14.03 -24.75 6.39
N ALA A 231 14.55 -25.91 6.00
CA ALA A 231 14.31 -27.18 6.70
C ALA A 231 14.84 -27.11 8.14
N ALA A 232 16.06 -26.59 8.34
CA ALA A 232 16.60 -26.37 9.68
C ALA A 232 15.72 -25.41 10.50
N ARG A 233 15.19 -24.36 9.86
CA ARG A 233 14.28 -23.40 10.51
C ARG A 233 12.95 -24.02 10.92
N ILE A 234 12.34 -24.86 10.07
CA ILE A 234 11.09 -25.57 10.37
C ILE A 234 11.29 -26.47 11.60
N LEU A 235 12.38 -27.26 11.61
CA LEU A 235 12.71 -28.13 12.74
C LEU A 235 12.95 -27.33 14.03
N ASP A 236 13.68 -26.22 13.96
CA ASP A 236 13.90 -25.34 15.11
C ASP A 236 12.57 -24.83 15.70
N ILE A 237 11.64 -24.37 14.86
CA ILE A 237 10.33 -23.91 15.31
C ILE A 237 9.54 -25.06 15.96
N VAL A 238 9.46 -26.22 15.31
CA VAL A 238 8.71 -27.36 15.85
C VAL A 238 9.32 -27.83 17.18
N ASN A 239 10.64 -27.94 17.28
CA ASN A 239 11.33 -28.40 18.48
C ASN A 239 11.20 -27.40 19.64
N THR A 240 11.28 -26.10 19.37
CA THR A 240 11.23 -25.07 20.42
C THR A 240 9.82 -24.78 20.90
N THR A 241 8.81 -24.92 20.04
CA THR A 241 7.42 -24.58 20.36
C THR A 241 6.55 -25.79 20.69
N GLY A 242 6.94 -26.98 20.25
CA GLY A 242 6.13 -28.20 20.36
C GLY A 242 4.91 -28.21 19.45
N CYS A 243 4.84 -27.35 18.42
CA CYS A 243 3.64 -27.19 17.59
C CYS A 243 3.37 -28.33 16.61
N GLU A 244 4.21 -29.37 16.56
CA GLU A 244 4.17 -30.53 15.64
C GLU A 244 4.39 -30.17 14.15
N LYS A 245 3.69 -29.18 13.62
CA LYS A 245 3.76 -28.73 12.23
C LYS A 245 3.71 -27.20 12.10
N VAL A 246 3.97 -26.70 10.90
CA VAL A 246 3.80 -25.28 10.51
C VAL A 246 2.92 -25.12 9.27
N ASN A 247 2.31 -23.95 9.11
CA ASN A 247 1.64 -23.50 7.89
C ASN A 247 2.57 -22.56 7.11
N ILE A 248 3.05 -22.96 5.95
CA ILE A 248 4.00 -22.15 5.17
C ILE A 248 3.24 -21.23 4.22
N ILE A 249 3.54 -19.94 4.26
CA ILE A 249 3.11 -18.97 3.25
C ILE A 249 4.37 -18.41 2.60
N ALA A 250 4.54 -18.69 1.32
CA ALA A 250 5.76 -18.41 0.58
C ALA A 250 5.49 -17.50 -0.62
N HIS A 251 6.39 -16.57 -0.90
CA HIS A 251 6.25 -15.65 -2.04
C HIS A 251 7.38 -15.82 -3.04
N SER A 252 7.06 -15.73 -4.34
CA SER A 252 8.06 -15.74 -5.42
C SER A 252 9.00 -16.97 -5.32
N LYS A 253 10.32 -16.78 -5.40
CA LYS A 253 11.33 -17.84 -5.21
C LYS A 253 11.13 -18.67 -3.94
N GLY A 254 10.65 -18.06 -2.85
CA GLY A 254 10.40 -18.76 -1.59
C GLY A 254 9.40 -19.92 -1.75
N GLY A 255 8.53 -19.88 -2.76
CA GLY A 255 7.64 -20.99 -3.09
C GLY A 255 8.42 -22.22 -3.58
N LEU A 256 9.43 -22.04 -4.43
CA LEU A 256 10.32 -23.12 -4.87
C LEU A 256 11.16 -23.65 -3.71
N ASP A 257 11.69 -22.76 -2.86
CA ASP A 257 12.48 -23.12 -1.67
C ASP A 257 11.66 -23.98 -0.69
N ALA A 258 10.41 -23.58 -0.44
CA ALA A 258 9.49 -24.33 0.42
C ALA A 258 9.10 -25.67 -0.19
N ARG A 259 8.79 -25.72 -1.49
CA ARG A 259 8.49 -26.97 -2.21
C ARG A 259 9.66 -27.95 -2.14
N TYR A 260 10.89 -27.48 -2.35
CA TYR A 260 12.06 -28.33 -2.26
C TYR A 260 12.24 -28.87 -0.84
N ALA A 261 12.07 -28.03 0.19
CA ALA A 261 12.19 -28.47 1.58
C ALA A 261 11.17 -29.57 1.93
N ILE A 262 9.90 -29.43 1.50
CA ILE A 262 8.86 -30.41 1.84
C ILE A 262 8.94 -31.68 0.99
N SER A 263 9.28 -31.58 -0.30
CA SER A 263 9.26 -32.72 -1.22
C SER A 263 10.58 -33.50 -1.22
N MET A 264 11.72 -32.83 -0.99
CA MET A 264 13.05 -33.45 -1.14
C MET A 264 13.77 -33.64 0.19
N LEU A 265 13.50 -32.81 1.20
CA LEU A 265 14.23 -32.81 2.48
C LEU A 265 13.42 -33.39 3.66
N GLY A 266 12.24 -33.97 3.39
CA GLY A 266 11.41 -34.64 4.40
C GLY A 266 10.71 -33.70 5.38
N MET A 267 10.54 -32.42 5.02
CA MET A 267 9.82 -31.44 5.85
C MET A 267 8.29 -31.53 5.70
N ASP A 268 7.78 -32.38 4.80
CA ASP A 268 6.37 -32.75 4.71
C ASP A 268 5.79 -33.20 6.06
N LYS A 269 6.56 -33.96 6.84
CA LYS A 269 6.16 -34.45 8.17
C LYS A 269 5.89 -33.32 9.16
N TYR A 270 6.54 -32.18 9.00
CA TYR A 270 6.48 -31.00 9.86
C TYR A 270 5.71 -29.84 9.22
N THR A 271 5.02 -30.09 8.10
CA THR A 271 4.27 -29.08 7.37
C THR A 271 2.81 -29.52 7.28
N ALA A 272 1.90 -28.59 7.59
CA ALA A 272 0.46 -28.81 7.48
C ALA A 272 -0.09 -28.27 6.16
N SER A 273 0.42 -27.12 5.73
CA SER A 273 0.06 -26.49 4.46
C SER A 273 1.22 -25.74 3.83
N LEU A 274 1.18 -25.61 2.50
CA LEU A 274 2.02 -24.69 1.73
C LEU A 274 1.11 -23.85 0.81
N SER A 275 1.13 -22.54 1.05
CA SER A 275 0.46 -21.53 0.21
C SER A 275 1.50 -20.70 -0.51
N THR A 276 1.57 -20.77 -1.83
CA THR A 276 2.54 -19.99 -2.62
C THR A 276 1.87 -18.79 -3.30
N VAL A 277 2.45 -17.60 -3.19
CA VAL A 277 1.95 -16.37 -3.80
C VAL A 277 2.94 -15.89 -4.86
N CYS A 278 2.48 -15.77 -6.09
CA CYS A 278 3.28 -15.36 -7.27
C CYS A 278 4.59 -16.16 -7.45
N ALA A 279 4.58 -17.45 -7.10
CA ALA A 279 5.76 -18.30 -7.24
C ALA A 279 5.95 -18.74 -8.71
N PRO A 280 7.16 -18.62 -9.28
CA PRO A 280 7.46 -19.07 -10.64
C PRO A 280 7.71 -20.58 -10.67
N HIS A 281 6.67 -21.39 -10.49
CA HIS A 281 6.81 -22.86 -10.39
C HIS A 281 7.43 -23.49 -11.63
N ARG A 282 7.27 -22.86 -12.79
CA ARG A 282 7.85 -23.29 -14.08
C ARG A 282 8.84 -22.27 -14.63
N GLY A 283 9.34 -21.38 -13.75
CA GLY A 283 10.33 -20.36 -14.06
C GLY A 283 9.73 -19.11 -14.70
N CYS A 284 10.62 -18.24 -15.17
CA CYS A 284 10.30 -17.08 -15.98
C CYS A 284 11.27 -16.96 -17.17
N GLU A 285 10.73 -16.80 -18.38
CA GLU A 285 11.53 -16.67 -19.60
C GLU A 285 12.38 -15.40 -19.60
N PHE A 286 11.98 -14.40 -18.81
CA PHE A 286 12.80 -13.21 -18.57
C PHE A 286 14.15 -13.54 -17.92
N ALA A 287 14.22 -14.50 -17.00
CA ALA A 287 15.48 -14.93 -16.39
C ALA A 287 16.38 -15.63 -17.43
N ASP A 288 15.79 -16.42 -18.34
CA ASP A 288 16.50 -17.05 -19.45
C ASP A 288 17.15 -16.00 -20.36
N TRP A 289 16.40 -14.95 -20.71
CA TRP A 289 16.93 -13.83 -21.49
C TRP A 289 18.06 -13.09 -20.76
N LEU A 290 17.89 -12.80 -19.46
CA LEU A 290 18.88 -12.06 -18.67
C LEU A 290 20.22 -12.79 -18.58
N LEU A 291 20.20 -14.12 -18.54
CA LEU A 291 21.41 -14.93 -18.43
C LEU A 291 22.09 -15.23 -19.78
N HIS A 292 21.32 -15.36 -20.86
CA HIS A 292 21.86 -15.80 -22.17
C HIS A 292 22.08 -14.67 -23.18
N LYS A 293 21.44 -13.50 -23.01
CA LYS A 293 21.46 -12.42 -24.01
C LYS A 293 22.11 -11.13 -23.54
N VAL A 294 22.34 -10.99 -22.24
CA VAL A 294 23.00 -9.81 -21.65
C VAL A 294 24.51 -9.98 -21.68
N ASP A 295 25.23 -8.88 -21.92
CA ASP A 295 26.69 -8.86 -21.85
C ASP A 295 27.18 -9.39 -20.48
N PRO A 296 28.12 -10.36 -20.44
CA PRO A 296 28.60 -10.93 -19.19
C PRO A 296 29.17 -9.89 -18.21
N GLY A 297 29.84 -8.85 -18.70
CA GLY A 297 30.38 -7.78 -17.87
C GLY A 297 29.30 -6.91 -17.23
N PHE A 298 28.20 -6.64 -17.96
CA PHE A 298 27.04 -5.96 -17.39
C PHE A 298 26.34 -6.82 -16.33
N LEU A 299 26.13 -8.12 -16.61
CA LEU A 299 25.54 -9.06 -15.65
C LEU A 299 26.38 -9.16 -14.37
N ASP A 300 27.70 -9.19 -14.50
CA ASP A 300 28.64 -9.18 -13.37
C ASP A 300 28.53 -7.91 -12.54
N GLY A 301 28.43 -6.75 -13.19
CA GLY A 301 28.23 -5.46 -12.53
C GLY A 301 26.91 -5.39 -11.75
N VAL A 302 25.82 -5.89 -12.35
CA VAL A 302 24.51 -5.99 -11.69
C VAL A 302 24.59 -6.93 -10.50
N ALA A 303 25.10 -8.15 -10.68
CA ALA A 303 25.25 -9.16 -9.63
C ALA A 303 26.11 -8.64 -8.47
N ALA A 304 27.23 -7.98 -8.75
CA ALA A 304 28.10 -7.41 -7.73
C ALA A 304 27.40 -6.32 -6.90
N ASN A 305 26.63 -5.44 -7.55
CA ASN A 305 25.88 -4.40 -6.85
C ASN A 305 24.78 -5.01 -5.95
N TYR A 306 24.00 -5.95 -6.49
CA TYR A 306 22.98 -6.66 -5.71
C TYR A 306 23.58 -7.42 -4.54
N ASN A 307 24.62 -8.23 -4.75
CA ASN A 307 25.29 -8.98 -3.69
C ASN A 307 25.85 -8.04 -2.59
N SER A 308 26.39 -6.88 -2.97
CA SER A 308 26.87 -5.87 -2.02
C SER A 308 25.75 -5.28 -1.15
N VAL A 309 24.60 -4.96 -1.77
CA VAL A 309 23.42 -4.47 -1.05
C VAL A 309 22.86 -5.56 -0.13
N LEU A 310 22.72 -6.79 -0.61
CA LEU A 310 22.19 -7.91 0.16
C LEU A 310 23.07 -8.27 1.36
N LYS A 311 24.40 -8.22 1.20
CA LYS A 311 25.34 -8.41 2.30
C LYS A 311 25.17 -7.34 3.39
N LYS A 312 24.94 -6.07 3.00
CA LYS A 312 24.61 -4.99 3.94
C LYS A 312 23.25 -5.18 4.62
N LEU A 313 22.30 -5.82 3.92
CA LEU A 313 21.00 -6.19 4.47
C LEU A 313 21.02 -7.51 5.27
N GLY A 314 22.20 -8.14 5.40
CA GLY A 314 22.47 -9.23 6.33
C GLY A 314 22.64 -10.61 5.70
N ASP A 315 22.60 -10.77 4.37
CA ASP A 315 22.94 -12.06 3.74
C ASP A 315 24.43 -12.37 3.97
N LYS A 316 24.74 -13.60 4.44
CA LYS A 316 26.13 -13.98 4.73
C LYS A 316 26.92 -14.18 3.44
N ASN A 317 26.36 -14.96 2.51
CA ASN A 317 26.98 -15.32 1.23
C ASN A 317 25.97 -15.16 0.06
N PRO A 318 25.60 -13.92 -0.34
CA PRO A 318 24.65 -13.72 -1.42
C PRO A 318 25.22 -14.11 -2.79
N ASP A 319 24.43 -14.83 -3.60
CA ASP A 319 24.76 -15.23 -4.97
C ASP A 319 23.59 -14.95 -5.94
N PHE A 320 23.48 -13.68 -6.34
CA PHE A 320 22.48 -13.22 -7.32
C PHE A 320 22.39 -14.11 -8.57
N LYS A 321 23.52 -14.58 -9.11
CA LYS A 321 23.51 -15.33 -10.38
C LYS A 321 22.87 -16.70 -10.20
N SER A 322 23.23 -17.41 -9.15
CA SER A 322 22.62 -18.71 -8.84
C SER A 322 21.11 -18.56 -8.55
N ALA A 323 20.72 -17.50 -7.83
CA ALA A 323 19.31 -17.22 -7.58
C ALA A 323 18.52 -16.93 -8.86
N VAL A 324 19.09 -16.20 -9.84
CA VAL A 324 18.45 -15.97 -11.15
C VAL A 324 18.47 -17.23 -12.00
N TRP A 325 19.55 -18.01 -11.94
CA TRP A 325 19.68 -19.28 -12.67
C TRP A 325 18.59 -20.28 -12.28
N ASP A 326 18.26 -20.42 -11.00
CA ASP A 326 17.20 -21.32 -10.56
C ASP A 326 15.78 -20.85 -10.95
N LEU A 327 15.64 -19.59 -11.35
CA LEU A 327 14.38 -19.01 -11.83
C LEU A 327 14.21 -19.13 -13.35
N THR A 328 15.22 -19.62 -14.07
CA THR A 328 15.12 -19.95 -15.50
C THR A 328 14.01 -20.98 -15.74
N SER A 329 13.37 -20.91 -16.92
CA SER A 329 12.31 -21.84 -17.28
C SER A 329 12.83 -23.28 -17.33
N GLU A 330 14.07 -23.47 -17.78
CA GLU A 330 14.73 -24.78 -17.81
C GLU A 330 14.88 -25.36 -16.40
N LYS A 331 15.50 -24.61 -15.48
CA LYS A 331 15.79 -25.14 -14.13
C LYS A 331 14.55 -25.27 -13.27
N ALA A 332 13.67 -24.28 -13.29
CA ALA A 332 12.44 -24.35 -12.53
C ALA A 332 11.54 -25.50 -13.01
N SER A 333 11.43 -25.74 -14.32
CA SER A 333 10.67 -26.89 -14.85
C SER A 333 11.32 -28.23 -14.49
N ALA A 334 12.65 -28.30 -14.50
CA ALA A 334 13.36 -29.50 -14.03
C ALA A 334 13.09 -29.77 -12.56
N LEU A 335 13.11 -28.74 -11.71
CA LEU A 335 12.73 -28.83 -10.29
C LEU A 335 11.26 -29.22 -10.13
N ASP A 336 10.34 -28.61 -10.88
CA ASP A 336 8.90 -28.92 -10.84
C ASP A 336 8.62 -30.40 -11.13
N SER A 337 9.35 -30.99 -12.08
CA SER A 337 9.22 -32.41 -12.46
C SER A 337 9.60 -33.40 -11.35
N ILE A 338 10.44 -32.97 -10.39
CA ILE A 338 10.87 -33.83 -9.27
C ILE A 338 10.17 -33.47 -7.95
N MET A 339 9.71 -32.23 -7.78
CA MET A 339 9.05 -31.73 -6.57
C MET A 339 7.54 -32.00 -6.58
N ASN A 340 7.18 -33.28 -6.47
CA ASN A 340 5.78 -33.70 -6.34
C ASN A 340 5.13 -33.18 -5.05
N ASP A 341 3.82 -32.98 -5.09
CA ASP A 341 3.03 -32.57 -3.93
C ASP A 341 3.09 -33.66 -2.84
N PRO A 342 3.61 -33.36 -1.64
CA PRO A 342 3.78 -34.38 -0.62
C PRO A 342 2.43 -34.79 -0.02
N PRO A 343 2.22 -36.11 0.22
CA PRO A 343 0.97 -36.60 0.78
C PRO A 343 0.75 -36.05 2.20
N GLY A 344 -0.45 -35.53 2.46
CA GLY A 344 -0.83 -35.01 3.78
C GLY A 344 -0.44 -33.55 4.05
N VAL A 345 0.09 -32.84 3.06
CA VAL A 345 0.26 -31.38 3.09
C VAL A 345 -0.79 -30.73 2.20
N PHE A 346 -1.49 -29.71 2.70
CA PHE A 346 -2.42 -28.94 1.88
C PHE A 346 -1.67 -27.92 1.02
N CYS A 347 -1.68 -28.12 -0.29
CA CYS A 347 -0.99 -27.27 -1.26
C CYS A 347 -1.99 -26.37 -1.99
N GLN A 348 -1.75 -25.06 -1.98
CA GLN A 348 -2.49 -24.08 -2.79
C GLN A 348 -1.55 -23.00 -3.36
N SER A 349 -1.96 -22.39 -4.47
CA SER A 349 -1.21 -21.29 -5.08
C SER A 349 -2.08 -20.11 -5.49
N PHE A 350 -1.44 -18.94 -5.54
CA PHE A 350 -2.03 -17.67 -5.92
C PHE A 350 -1.15 -17.02 -6.98
N GLY A 351 -1.76 -16.56 -8.07
CA GLY A 351 -1.11 -15.77 -9.10
C GLY A 351 -1.71 -14.37 -9.16
N SER A 352 -1.03 -13.41 -9.77
CA SER A 352 -1.60 -12.09 -10.04
C SER A 352 -1.19 -11.57 -11.41
N LYS A 353 -1.77 -10.45 -11.84
CA LYS A 353 -1.29 -9.74 -13.04
C LYS A 353 -1.45 -8.24 -12.96
N LEU A 354 -0.55 -7.53 -13.63
CA LEU A 354 -0.80 -6.17 -14.05
C LEU A 354 -1.71 -6.19 -15.29
N ASN A 355 -2.68 -5.28 -15.34
CA ASN A 355 -3.57 -5.19 -16.51
C ASN A 355 -2.94 -4.34 -17.62
N VAL A 356 -2.08 -3.38 -17.26
CA VAL A 356 -1.18 -2.66 -18.16
C VAL A 356 0.14 -2.39 -17.43
N SER A 357 1.22 -2.21 -18.18
CA SER A 357 2.56 -1.99 -17.62
C SER A 357 2.65 -0.74 -16.73
N GLU A 358 2.02 0.36 -17.14
CA GLU A 358 1.96 1.64 -16.41
C GLU A 358 1.17 1.54 -15.11
N GLY A 359 0.45 0.43 -14.91
CA GLY A 359 -0.12 0.08 -13.62
C GLY A 359 0.98 -0.09 -12.58
N GLY A 360 2.04 -0.82 -12.87
CA GLY A 360 3.11 -1.12 -11.91
C GLY A 360 3.87 0.12 -11.41
N ARG A 361 4.48 -0.01 -10.22
CA ARG A 361 5.53 0.93 -9.78
C ARG A 361 6.87 0.50 -10.36
N PHE A 362 7.79 1.45 -10.57
CA PHE A 362 9.16 1.13 -10.95
C PHE A 362 9.83 0.24 -9.88
N PRO A 363 10.54 -0.84 -10.26
CA PRO A 363 10.88 -1.26 -11.63
C PRO A 363 9.86 -2.19 -12.32
N LEU A 364 8.80 -2.64 -11.64
CA LEU A 364 7.84 -3.63 -12.13
C LEU A 364 7.10 -3.21 -13.40
N ASN A 365 6.87 -1.91 -13.61
CA ASN A 365 6.30 -1.41 -14.86
C ASN A 365 7.23 -1.60 -16.08
N LEU A 366 8.54 -1.50 -15.86
CA LEU A 366 9.53 -1.67 -16.91
C LEU A 366 9.71 -3.16 -17.21
N THR A 367 9.91 -3.98 -16.17
CA THR A 367 10.08 -5.42 -16.31
C THR A 367 8.84 -6.10 -16.88
N HIS A 368 7.63 -5.60 -16.59
CA HIS A 368 6.40 -6.06 -17.23
C HIS A 368 6.50 -6.07 -18.76
N LYS A 369 7.01 -4.99 -19.37
CA LYS A 369 7.14 -4.90 -20.83
C LYS A 369 8.11 -5.93 -21.39
N PHE A 370 9.15 -6.29 -20.62
CA PHE A 370 10.10 -7.32 -21.01
C PHE A 370 9.51 -8.72 -20.87
N VAL A 371 8.87 -9.01 -19.73
CA VAL A 371 8.21 -10.30 -19.48
C VAL A 371 7.10 -10.55 -20.49
N ASP A 372 6.32 -9.52 -20.86
CA ASP A 372 5.23 -9.62 -21.84
C ASP A 372 5.70 -10.07 -23.24
N LEU A 373 6.95 -9.81 -23.61
CA LEU A 373 7.54 -10.26 -24.88
C LEU A 373 7.74 -11.79 -24.94
N PHE A 374 7.79 -12.44 -23.78
CA PHE A 374 8.15 -13.86 -23.64
C PHE A 374 6.99 -14.66 -23.04
N ASP A 375 6.53 -14.26 -21.85
CA ASP A 375 5.54 -14.97 -21.05
C ASP A 375 4.09 -14.46 -21.22
N GLY A 376 3.89 -13.36 -21.97
CA GLY A 376 2.59 -12.70 -22.11
C GLY A 376 2.08 -12.08 -20.79
N GLU A 377 0.81 -12.31 -20.43
CA GLU A 377 0.21 -11.73 -19.23
C GLU A 377 1.05 -12.04 -17.97
N ASN A 378 1.42 -11.00 -17.21
CA ASN A 378 2.35 -11.14 -16.08
C ASN A 378 2.09 -10.13 -14.96
N ASP A 379 2.69 -10.36 -13.80
CA ASP A 379 2.62 -9.47 -12.64
C ASP A 379 3.74 -8.42 -12.58
N GLY A 380 4.52 -8.31 -13.66
CA GLY A 380 5.73 -7.49 -13.75
C GLY A 380 7.02 -8.28 -13.61
N LEU A 381 7.01 -9.52 -13.11
CA LEU A 381 8.21 -10.36 -13.00
C LEU A 381 7.99 -11.80 -13.47
N VAL A 382 6.80 -12.35 -13.24
CA VAL A 382 6.49 -13.75 -13.51
C VAL A 382 5.24 -13.84 -14.39
N GLY A 383 5.31 -14.68 -15.41
CA GLY A 383 4.18 -15.00 -16.29
C GLY A 383 3.06 -15.76 -15.59
N CYS A 384 1.81 -15.47 -15.99
CA CYS A 384 0.62 -16.06 -15.37
C CYS A 384 0.56 -17.60 -15.44
N ASN A 385 1.16 -18.18 -16.48
CA ASN A 385 1.20 -19.63 -16.69
C ASN A 385 2.09 -20.36 -15.67
N SER A 386 3.00 -19.65 -15.02
CA SER A 386 3.96 -20.22 -14.06
C SER A 386 3.38 -20.35 -12.64
N PHE A 387 2.27 -19.67 -12.31
CA PHE A 387 1.75 -19.62 -10.93
C PHE A 387 0.93 -20.84 -10.50
N SER A 388 0.26 -21.52 -11.42
CA SER A 388 -0.68 -22.60 -11.08
C SER A 388 0.06 -23.83 -10.56
N TRP A 389 -0.24 -24.22 -9.33
CA TRP A 389 0.33 -25.38 -8.63
C TRP A 389 -0.54 -25.79 -7.44
N GLY A 390 -0.42 -27.03 -7.00
CA GLY A 390 -1.15 -27.57 -5.85
C GLY A 390 -2.60 -27.94 -6.15
N SER A 391 -3.32 -28.31 -5.10
CA SER A 391 -4.72 -28.75 -5.18
C SER A 391 -5.73 -27.64 -5.45
N LYS A 392 -5.34 -26.37 -5.24
CA LYS A 392 -6.18 -25.19 -5.38
C LYS A 392 -5.38 -24.02 -5.92
N TYR A 393 -5.83 -23.45 -7.03
CA TYR A 393 -5.25 -22.23 -7.61
C TYR A 393 -6.26 -21.09 -7.56
N THR A 394 -5.82 -19.89 -7.21
CA THR A 394 -6.63 -18.67 -7.26
C THR A 394 -5.89 -17.55 -7.97
N PHE A 395 -6.53 -16.94 -8.96
CA PHE A 395 -5.95 -15.83 -9.70
C PHE A 395 -6.44 -14.48 -9.17
N LEU A 396 -5.52 -13.65 -8.72
CA LEU A 396 -5.77 -12.33 -8.13
C LEU A 396 -5.73 -11.27 -9.22
N THR A 397 -6.84 -10.57 -9.42
CA THR A 397 -6.91 -9.43 -10.32
C THR A 397 -7.93 -8.40 -9.83
N VAL A 398 -7.86 -7.19 -10.39
CA VAL A 398 -8.80 -6.09 -10.13
C VAL A 398 -9.33 -5.54 -11.44
N ASN A 399 -10.52 -4.96 -11.39
CA ASN A 399 -11.10 -4.28 -12.55
C ASN A 399 -10.33 -2.99 -12.86
N GLY A 400 -10.31 -2.61 -14.14
CA GLY A 400 -9.66 -1.38 -14.62
C GLY A 400 -8.23 -1.59 -15.10
N ILE A 401 -7.47 -0.51 -15.24
CA ILE A 401 -6.15 -0.54 -15.91
C ILE A 401 -4.97 -0.92 -15.00
N ARG A 402 -5.13 -0.90 -13.67
CA ARG A 402 -3.98 -0.97 -12.73
C ARG A 402 -3.42 -2.38 -12.54
N GLY A 403 -4.29 -3.40 -12.40
CA GLY A 403 -3.91 -4.76 -11.99
C GLY A 403 -3.23 -4.83 -10.61
N ILE A 404 -2.68 -6.00 -10.29
CA ILE A 404 -1.92 -6.33 -9.08
C ILE A 404 -0.54 -6.84 -9.50
N SER A 405 0.51 -6.06 -9.17
CA SER A 405 1.89 -6.46 -9.48
C SER A 405 2.47 -7.44 -8.47
N HIS A 406 3.61 -8.03 -8.82
CA HIS A 406 4.41 -8.92 -7.97
C HIS A 406 4.73 -8.29 -6.61
N GLY A 407 4.99 -6.98 -6.58
CA GLY A 407 5.28 -6.26 -5.33
C GLY A 407 4.01 -5.91 -4.54
N ASP A 408 2.86 -5.81 -5.20
CA ASP A 408 1.60 -5.46 -4.54
C ASP A 408 1.08 -6.61 -3.66
N THR A 409 1.38 -7.87 -4.01
CA THR A 409 1.01 -9.07 -3.24
C THR A 409 1.78 -9.22 -1.92
N ILE A 410 2.88 -8.49 -1.73
CA ILE A 410 3.63 -8.40 -0.46
C ILE A 410 3.54 -7.00 0.15
N ASP A 411 2.65 -6.17 -0.38
CA ASP A 411 2.40 -4.82 0.12
C ASP A 411 3.62 -3.89 0.02
N LEU A 412 4.52 -4.13 -0.95
CA LEU A 412 5.85 -3.52 -1.07
C LEU A 412 5.83 -1.99 -0.99
N ASN A 413 4.89 -1.37 -1.71
CA ASN A 413 4.74 0.08 -1.79
C ASN A 413 3.76 0.66 -0.77
N MET A 414 3.12 -0.19 0.05
CA MET A 414 2.04 0.18 0.96
C MET A 414 0.91 0.97 0.27
N GLU A 415 0.67 0.70 -1.02
CA GLU A 415 -0.38 1.32 -1.82
C GLU A 415 -1.73 0.68 -1.50
N ASN A 416 -2.79 1.49 -1.47
CA ASN A 416 -4.16 0.97 -1.41
C ASN A 416 -4.70 0.82 -2.83
N ILE A 417 -5.08 -0.39 -3.20
CA ILE A 417 -5.55 -0.73 -4.54
C ILE A 417 -7.06 -0.91 -4.49
N ASP A 418 -7.78 -0.17 -5.34
CA ASP A 418 -9.23 -0.30 -5.44
C ASP A 418 -9.59 -1.73 -5.87
N GLY A 419 -10.42 -2.42 -5.06
CA GLY A 419 -10.82 -3.81 -5.31
C GLY A 419 -9.85 -4.87 -4.77
N PHE A 420 -8.69 -4.49 -4.21
CA PHE A 420 -7.75 -5.45 -3.61
C PHE A 420 -7.10 -4.91 -2.34
N ASP A 421 -7.51 -5.45 -1.19
CA ASP A 421 -6.83 -5.24 0.09
C ASP A 421 -5.91 -6.43 0.36
N VAL A 422 -4.62 -6.25 0.08
CA VAL A 422 -3.61 -7.28 0.32
C VAL A 422 -3.66 -7.83 1.76
N ARG A 423 -3.91 -6.99 2.76
CA ARG A 423 -3.99 -7.44 4.17
C ARG A 423 -5.19 -8.35 4.40
N GLU A 424 -6.35 -7.98 3.84
CA GLU A 424 -7.55 -8.81 3.93
C GLU A 424 -7.39 -10.12 3.16
N PHE A 425 -6.70 -10.10 2.03
CA PHE A 425 -6.36 -11.30 1.27
C PHE A 425 -5.61 -12.33 2.15
N TYR A 426 -4.54 -11.93 2.85
CA TYR A 426 -3.84 -12.84 3.77
C TYR A 426 -4.70 -13.24 4.96
N VAL A 427 -5.50 -12.32 5.53
CA VAL A 427 -6.42 -12.64 6.64
C VAL A 427 -7.42 -13.72 6.23
N GLN A 428 -8.04 -13.61 5.04
CA GLN A 428 -8.99 -14.60 4.56
C GLN A 428 -8.33 -15.92 4.18
N MET A 429 -7.13 -15.89 3.59
CA MET A 429 -6.34 -17.10 3.33
C MET A 429 -6.02 -17.86 4.62
N VAL A 430 -5.55 -17.16 5.66
CA VAL A 430 -5.23 -17.77 6.95
C VAL A 430 -6.49 -18.26 7.67
N LYS A 431 -7.60 -17.53 7.55
CA LYS A 431 -8.90 -17.99 8.05
C LYS A 431 -9.33 -19.30 7.36
N ASP A 432 -9.18 -19.43 6.04
CA ASP A 432 -9.48 -20.69 5.32
C ASP A 432 -8.60 -21.84 5.82
N LEU A 433 -7.32 -21.59 6.14
CA LEU A 433 -6.45 -22.60 6.76
C LEU A 433 -6.97 -23.03 8.14
N LYS A 434 -7.36 -22.07 8.99
CA LYS A 434 -7.96 -22.34 10.31
C LYS A 434 -9.24 -23.16 10.18
N ASP A 435 -10.13 -22.78 9.27
CA ASP A 435 -11.42 -23.45 9.05
C ASP A 435 -11.24 -24.90 8.56
N ARG A 436 -10.13 -25.20 7.88
CA ARG A 436 -9.73 -26.55 7.47
C ARG A 436 -9.07 -27.38 8.59
N GLY A 437 -8.82 -26.78 9.75
CA GLY A 437 -8.18 -27.44 10.89
C GLY A 437 -6.66 -27.43 10.87
N TYR A 438 -6.04 -26.58 10.04
CA TYR A 438 -4.59 -26.36 10.03
C TYR A 438 -4.17 -25.25 10.99
#